data_AF-A0A8S4G1Z0-F1
#
_entry.id   AF-A0A8S4G1Z0-F1
#
_cell.length_a   1.000
_cell.length_b   1.000
_cell.length_c   1.000
_cell.angle_alpha   90.00
_cell.angle_beta   90.00
_cell.angle_gamma   90.00
#
_symmetry.space_group_name_H-M   'P 1'
#
loop_
_entity.id
_entity.type
_entity.pdbx_description
1 polymer ?
#
loop_
_entity_poly.entity_id
_entity_poly.type
_entity_poly.pdbx_seq_one_letter_code
_entity_poly.pdbx_strand_id
1 'polypeptide(L)'
;MLGGLFVLGHVRRGRLDGSGDPLAAEYKYWLKLIDHLKVKAFVELCLADSVRDGAAHLTRLSGLGAMKPDTVLLGFRDEARPMDFFRE
;
A
#
# COMPACT_ATOMS: atom_id res chain seq x y z
N MET A 1 1.89 -2.14 -25.09
CA MET A 1 1.04 -1.21 -24.32
C MET A 1 1.84 -0.71 -23.15
N LEU A 2 2.10 0.60 -23.07
CA LEU A 2 2.63 1.22 -21.86
C LEU A 2 1.52 1.14 -20.81
N GLY A 3 1.59 0.11 -19.95
CA GLY A 3 0.62 -0.11 -18.88
C GLY A 3 0.70 1.04 -17.87
N GLY A 4 -0.46 1.41 -17.30
CA GLY A 4 -0.55 2.44 -16.27
C GLY A 4 0.30 2.12 -15.04
N LEU A 5 0.63 3.17 -14.29
CA LEU A 5 1.32 3.06 -13.01
C LEU A 5 0.34 2.60 -11.93
N PHE A 6 0.65 1.51 -11.23
CA PHE A 6 -0.06 1.13 -10.01
C PHE A 6 0.82 1.37 -8.79
N VAL A 7 0.21 1.87 -7.72
CA VAL A 7 0.84 2.02 -6.41
C VAL A 7 -0.01 1.27 -5.39
N LEU A 8 0.60 0.29 -4.72
CA LEU A 8 0.02 -0.41 -3.59
C LEU A 8 0.41 0.33 -2.31
N GLY A 9 -0.53 1.12 -1.79
CA GLY A 9 -0.36 1.87 -0.55
C GLY A 9 -0.85 1.08 0.67
N HIS A 10 -0.06 1.08 1.76
CA HIS A 10 -0.48 0.51 3.04
C HIS A 10 -0.13 1.44 4.21
N VAL A 11 -1.08 1.60 5.13
CA VAL A 11 -0.89 2.40 6.34
C VAL A 11 -0.81 1.48 7.55
N ARG A 12 0.34 1.48 8.20
CA ARG A 12 0.51 0.87 9.52
C ARG A 12 0.28 1.93 10.59
N ARG A 13 -0.61 1.64 11.53
CA ARG A 13 -0.80 2.48 12.71
C ARG A 13 0.37 2.31 13.68
N GLY A 14 1.01 3.40 14.07
CA GLY A 14 2.11 3.36 15.03
C GLY A 14 3.00 4.59 14.97
N ARG A 15 4.09 4.56 15.74
CA ARG A 15 5.10 5.61 15.85
C ARG A 15 6.50 5.00 15.79
N LEU A 16 7.46 5.80 15.33
CA LEU A 16 8.86 5.41 15.39
C LEU A 16 9.31 5.39 16.85
N ASP A 17 9.99 4.31 17.24
CA ASP A 17 10.50 4.08 18.60
C ASP A 17 12.05 4.09 18.66
N GLY A 18 12.70 4.36 17.53
CA GLY A 18 14.16 4.37 17.41
C GLY A 18 14.82 2.99 17.31
N SER A 19 14.05 1.89 17.32
CA SER A 19 14.58 0.52 17.22
C SER A 19 14.88 0.08 15.77
N GLY A 20 14.55 0.91 14.79
CA GLY A 20 14.73 0.66 13.36
C GLY A 20 13.49 1.02 12.55
N ASP A 21 13.43 0.57 11.30
CA ASP A 21 12.22 0.69 10.47
C ASP A 21 11.25 -0.47 10.80
N PRO A 22 10.09 -0.19 11.43
CA PRO A 22 9.12 -1.22 11.76
C PRO A 22 8.44 -1.83 10.53
N LEU A 23 8.54 -1.18 9.36
CA LEU A 23 7.84 -1.59 8.14
C LEU A 23 8.70 -2.49 7.24
N ALA A 24 9.99 -2.66 7.55
CA ALA A 24 10.93 -3.42 6.71
C ALA A 24 10.49 -4.87 6.47
N ALA A 25 9.88 -5.52 7.47
CA ALA A 25 9.32 -6.86 7.32
C ALA A 25 8.04 -6.86 6.46
N GLU A 26 7.14 -5.90 6.69
CA GLU A 26 5.90 -5.71 5.93
C GLU A 26 6.14 -5.47 4.46
N TYR A 27 7.14 -4.66 4.14
CA TYR A 27 7.52 -4.35 2.76
C TYR A 27 7.79 -5.60 1.93
N LYS A 28 8.51 -6.58 2.51
CA LYS A 28 8.78 -7.85 1.83
C LYS A 28 7.52 -8.67 1.57
N TYR A 29 6.53 -8.62 2.47
CA TYR A 29 5.26 -9.32 2.26
C TYR A 29 4.46 -8.70 1.12
N TRP A 30 4.40 -7.37 1.04
CA TRP A 30 3.70 -6.66 -0.04
C TRP A 30 4.35 -6.88 -1.41
N LEU A 31 5.68 -6.91 -1.48
CA LEU A 31 6.40 -7.27 -2.71
C LEU A 31 6.06 -8.68 -3.20
N LYS A 32 5.99 -9.66 -2.28
CA LYS A 32 5.59 -11.03 -2.61
C LYS A 32 4.15 -11.09 -3.14
N LEU A 33 3.24 -10.30 -2.58
CA LEU A 33 1.86 -10.22 -3.06
C LEU A 33 1.80 -9.68 -4.49
N ILE A 34 2.52 -8.59 -4.79
CA ILE A 34 2.58 -8.03 -6.15
C ILE A 34 3.14 -9.05 -7.15
N ASP A 35 4.21 -9.75 -6.78
CA ASP A 35 4.79 -10.80 -7.64
C ASP A 35 3.82 -11.98 -7.85
N HIS A 36 3.09 -12.38 -6.81
CA HIS A 36 2.08 -13.43 -6.92
C HIS A 36 0.92 -13.01 -7.84
N LEU A 37 0.44 -11.78 -7.71
CA LEU A 37 -0.61 -11.19 -8.54
C LEU A 37 -0.18 -10.92 -9.99
N LYS A 38 1.13 -10.97 -10.29
CA LYS A 38 1.72 -10.64 -11.60
C LYS A 38 1.33 -9.24 -12.11
N VAL A 39 1.17 -8.29 -11.18
CA VAL A 39 0.86 -6.88 -11.48
C VAL A 39 2.15 -6.05 -11.43
N LYS A 40 2.27 -5.05 -12.31
CA LYS A 40 3.37 -4.06 -12.25
C LYS A 40 2.96 -2.90 -11.34
N ALA A 41 3.37 -2.95 -10.08
CA ALA A 41 3.06 -1.93 -9.09
C ALA A 41 4.25 -1.60 -8.19
N PHE A 42 4.29 -0.38 -7.65
CA PHE A 42 5.21 0.02 -6.58
C PHE A 42 4.54 -0.16 -5.22
N VAL A 43 5.30 -0.49 -4.19
CA VAL A 43 4.81 -0.57 -2.80
C VAL A 43 5.17 0.71 -2.06
N GLU A 44 4.19 1.34 -1.43
CA GLU A 44 4.38 2.53 -0.59
C GLU A 44 3.78 2.24 0.79
N LEU A 45 4.62 2.27 1.84
CA LEU A 45 4.18 2.04 3.21
C LEU A 45 4.28 3.32 4.04
N CYS A 46 3.26 3.60 4.85
CA CYS A 46 3.22 4.76 5.72
C CYS A 46 2.97 4.34 7.18
N LEU A 47 3.86 4.78 8.08
CA LEU A 47 3.63 4.71 9.51
C LEU A 47 2.94 6.00 9.97
N ALA A 48 1.77 5.90 10.58
CA ALA A 48 1.00 7.07 11.03
C ALA A 48 0.14 6.76 12.27
N ASP A 49 -0.28 7.80 13.01
CA ASP A 49 -1.15 7.63 14.18
C ASP A 49 -2.59 7.17 13.80
N SER A 50 -3.04 7.56 12.60
CA SER A 50 -4.36 7.20 12.06
C SER A 50 -4.29 6.78 10.59
N VAL A 51 -5.26 5.95 10.17
CA VAL A 51 -5.40 5.54 8.76
C VAL A 51 -5.68 6.76 7.87
N ARG A 52 -6.44 7.73 8.38
CA ARG A 52 -6.78 8.96 7.64
C ARG A 52 -5.52 9.76 7.31
N ASP A 53 -4.66 9.98 8.29
CA ASP A 53 -3.44 10.77 8.11
C ASP A 53 -2.46 10.05 7.21
N GLY A 54 -2.27 8.74 7.42
CA GLY A 54 -1.41 7.92 6.56
C GLY A 54 -1.92 7.85 5.12
N ALA A 55 -3.23 7.71 4.89
CA ALA A 55 -3.80 7.73 3.55
C ALA A 55 -3.58 9.09 2.88
N ALA A 56 -3.78 10.18 3.63
CA ALA A 56 -3.52 11.52 3.15
C ALA A 56 -2.04 11.76 2.80
N HIS A 57 -1.11 11.16 3.55
CA HIS A 57 0.32 11.14 3.22
C HIS A 57 0.58 10.38 1.92
N LEU A 58 0.07 9.15 1.81
CA LEU A 58 0.22 8.33 0.61
C LEU A 58 -0.31 9.07 -0.63
N THR A 59 -1.52 9.62 -0.59
CA THR A 59 -2.11 10.32 -1.75
C THR A 59 -1.28 11.54 -2.18
N ARG A 60 -0.69 12.29 -1.25
CA ARG A 60 0.07 13.51 -1.57
C ARG A 60 1.52 13.24 -1.97
N LEU A 61 2.13 12.20 -1.42
CA LEU A 61 3.57 11.97 -1.50
C LEU A 61 3.94 10.80 -2.42
N SER A 62 3.01 9.89 -2.72
CA SER A 62 3.31 8.76 -3.60
C SER A 62 3.50 9.19 -5.06
N GLY A 63 4.27 8.37 -5.77
CA GLY A 63 4.65 8.61 -7.15
C GLY A 63 6.07 9.17 -7.29
N LEU A 64 6.60 9.13 -8.51
CA LEU A 64 7.95 9.57 -8.81
C LEU A 64 7.92 10.64 -9.92
N GLY A 65 8.31 11.87 -9.57
CA GLY A 65 8.37 12.99 -10.52
C GLY A 65 7.02 13.30 -11.16
N ALA A 66 6.91 13.11 -12.48
CA ALA A 66 5.67 13.31 -13.23
C ALA A 66 4.65 12.16 -13.06
N MET A 67 5.07 11.02 -12.50
CA MET A 67 4.22 9.85 -12.33
C MET A 67 3.48 9.90 -10.99
N LYS A 68 2.40 10.68 -10.92
CA LYS A 68 1.54 10.79 -9.74
C LYS A 68 0.30 9.90 -9.88
N PRO A 69 -0.21 9.31 -8.78
CA PRO A 69 -1.50 8.66 -8.80
C PRO A 69 -2.61 9.67 -9.11
N ASP A 70 -3.50 9.33 -10.05
CA ASP A 70 -4.67 10.13 -10.41
C ASP A 70 -5.97 9.56 -9.81
N THR A 71 -5.97 8.27 -9.50
CA THR A 71 -7.14 7.50 -9.09
C THR A 71 -6.80 6.70 -7.84
N VAL A 72 -7.69 6.76 -6.85
CA VAL A 72 -7.57 5.98 -5.62
C VAL A 72 -8.64 4.90 -5.62
N LEU A 73 -8.22 3.63 -5.53
CA LEU A 73 -9.11 2.49 -5.34
C LEU A 73 -9.06 2.05 -3.88
N LEU A 74 -10.22 1.99 -3.22
CA LEU A 74 -10.37 1.54 -1.84
C LEU A 74 -11.45 0.48 -1.76
N GLY A 75 -11.24 -0.50 -0.88
CA GLY A 75 -12.29 -1.44 -0.51
C GLY A 75 -13.41 -0.72 0.26
N PHE A 76 -14.64 -1.17 0.03
CA PHE A 76 -15.77 -0.74 0.85
C PHE A 76 -15.65 -1.36 2.24
N ARG A 77 -15.95 -0.58 3.28
CA ARG A 77 -15.94 -1.07 4.66
C ARG A 77 -17.30 -1.67 4.97
N ASP A 78 -17.39 -2.99 4.95
CA ASP A 78 -18.54 -3.76 5.42
C ASP A 78 -18.14 -4.77 6.52
N GLU A 79 -19.11 -5.57 6.94
CA GLU A 79 -18.92 -6.66 7.91
C GLU A 79 -18.83 -8.04 7.23
N ALA A 80 -18.72 -8.08 5.90
CA ALA A 80 -18.62 -9.33 5.17
C ALA A 80 -17.28 -10.01 5.50
N ARG A 81 -17.31 -11.35 5.63
CA ARG A 81 -16.07 -12.10 5.84
C ARG A 81 -15.21 -11.99 4.57
N PRO A 82 -13.92 -11.64 4.68
CA PRO A 82 -13.02 -11.64 3.53
C PRO A 82 -12.97 -13.03 2.89
N MET A 83 -13.25 -13.11 1.60
CA MET A 83 -13.04 -14.32 0.81
C MET A 83 -11.60 -14.31 0.28
N ASP A 84 -10.82 -15.33 0.64
CA ASP A 84 -9.44 -15.47 0.18
C ASP A 84 -9.43 -16.19 -1.17
N PHE A 85 -9.35 -15.40 -2.25
CA PHE A 85 -9.29 -15.91 -3.63
C PHE A 85 -7.91 -16.48 -4.00
N PHE A 86 -6.91 -16.44 -3.11
CA PHE A 86 -5.55 -16.93 -3.38
C PHE A 86 -5.34 -18.41 -3.00
N ARG A 87 -6.39 -19.09 -2.52
CA ARG A 87 -6.33 -20.49 -2.07
C ARG A 87 -6.79 -21.51 -3.11
N GLU A 88 -7.07 -21.09 -4.34
CA GLU A 88 -7.38 -21.98 -5.47
C GLU A 88 -6.15 -22.23 -6.35
#